data_AF-A0A8J3G3R3-F1
#
_entry.id   AF-A0A8J3G3R3-F1
#
_cell.length_a   1.000
_cell.length_b   1.000
_cell.length_c   1.000
_cell.angle_alpha   90.00
_cell.angle_beta   90.00
_cell.angle_gamma   90.00
#
_symmetry.space_group_name_H-M   'P 1'
#
loop_
_entity.id
_entity.type
_entity.pdbx_description
1 polymer ?
#
loop_
_entity_poly.entity_id
_entity_poly.type
_entity_poly.pdbx_seq_one_letter_code
_entity_poly.pdbx_strand_id
1 'polypeptide(L)'
;MKPTVAIFAILLTGLTSSFARAQSTPGWGRDVPYPDPPPGIVALTQQQADSVKDRVCTALHQSGNTENFSISETVEGIIFFYMGIKGDTPGNRKLLAESWNFYAPMFVCQATSGIYPTQHVYKRAIELSVYDEFIVDWLLSDPEGFLIDISVVEIALDGTGSTLLDYIDMIQARSDAKEIYDLGQLIRLRRIVESRFNGKRLHEMGPCERERRMSRVIRDAYLPSVEDCVPLSSGRP
;
A
#
# COMPACT_ATOMS: atom_id res chain seq x y z
N MET A 1 21.44 -43.90 -29.01
CA MET A 1 22.10 -43.84 -27.68
C MET A 1 21.14 -43.16 -26.72
N LYS A 2 20.69 -43.85 -25.67
CA LYS A 2 19.75 -43.33 -24.67
C LYS A 2 20.55 -42.85 -23.44
N PRO A 3 20.25 -41.69 -22.83
CA PRO A 3 20.94 -41.28 -21.63
C PRO A 3 20.34 -41.98 -20.40
N THR A 4 21.21 -42.54 -19.58
CA THR A 4 20.91 -43.14 -18.28
C THR A 4 20.89 -42.02 -17.25
N VAL A 5 19.72 -41.71 -16.68
CA VAL A 5 19.59 -40.75 -15.58
C VAL A 5 19.84 -41.50 -14.27
N ALA A 6 20.94 -41.16 -13.59
CA ALA A 6 21.26 -41.67 -12.26
C ALA A 6 20.53 -40.84 -11.20
N ILE A 7 19.67 -41.49 -10.42
CA ILE A 7 18.96 -40.88 -9.29
C ILE A 7 19.83 -41.03 -8.04
N PHE A 8 20.37 -39.92 -7.54
CA PHE A 8 21.02 -39.86 -6.24
C PHE A 8 19.97 -39.53 -5.17
N ALA A 9 19.71 -40.49 -4.29
CA ALA A 9 18.91 -40.28 -3.09
C ALA A 9 19.81 -39.65 -2.00
N ILE A 10 19.54 -38.38 -1.66
CA ILE A 10 20.14 -37.71 -0.50
C ILE A 10 19.17 -37.88 0.67
N LEU A 11 19.55 -38.69 1.65
CA LEU A 11 18.91 -38.74 2.96
C LEU A 11 19.34 -37.52 3.77
N LEU A 12 18.39 -36.59 4.01
CA LEU A 12 18.53 -35.50 4.97
C LEU A 12 17.68 -35.84 6.21
N THR A 13 18.34 -36.36 7.25
CA THR A 13 17.82 -36.45 8.60
C THR A 13 18.42 -35.31 9.42
N GLY A 14 17.61 -34.44 10.00
CA GLY A 14 18.13 -33.43 10.93
C GLY A 14 17.17 -32.33 11.34
N LEU A 15 16.44 -32.58 12.44
CA LEU A 15 16.05 -31.62 13.48
C LEU A 15 15.19 -30.40 13.07
N THR A 16 13.86 -30.60 13.05
CA THR A 16 12.87 -29.51 13.13
C THR A 16 12.76 -29.02 14.57
N SER A 17 13.59 -28.05 14.95
CA SER A 17 13.36 -27.26 16.17
C SER A 17 12.27 -26.24 15.89
N SER A 18 11.01 -26.63 16.11
CA SER A 18 9.85 -25.74 16.03
C SER A 18 9.87 -24.72 17.17
N PHE A 19 10.65 -23.65 17.03
CA PHE A 19 10.43 -22.42 17.80
C PHE A 19 9.21 -21.71 17.21
N ALA A 20 8.01 -22.18 17.57
CA ALA A 20 6.80 -21.38 17.48
C ALA A 20 6.89 -20.29 18.57
N ARG A 21 7.73 -19.28 18.33
CA ARG A 21 7.67 -18.04 19.09
C ARG A 21 6.37 -17.40 18.67
N ALA A 22 5.35 -17.49 19.51
CA ALA A 22 4.16 -16.66 19.39
C ALA A 22 4.66 -15.21 19.38
N GLN A 23 4.80 -14.65 18.19
CA GLN A 23 4.97 -13.21 18.03
C GLN A 23 3.64 -12.64 18.48
N SER A 24 3.55 -12.26 19.76
CA SER A 24 2.55 -11.30 20.18
C SER A 24 2.74 -10.11 19.26
N THR A 25 1.82 -9.95 18.31
CA THR A 25 1.74 -8.69 17.57
C THR A 25 1.74 -7.60 18.62
N PRO A 26 2.65 -6.61 18.53
CA PRO A 26 2.59 -5.45 19.41
C PRO A 26 1.13 -5.01 19.44
N GLY A 27 0.56 -4.93 20.64
CA GLY A 27 -0.81 -4.50 20.79
C GLY A 27 -0.89 -3.05 20.33
N TRP A 28 -1.07 -2.84 19.03
CA TRP A 28 -1.40 -1.55 18.44
C TRP A 28 -2.62 -1.07 19.20
N GLY A 29 -2.40 -0.06 20.06
CA GLY A 29 -3.34 0.33 21.11
C GLY A 29 -4.73 0.53 20.52
N ARG A 30 -5.72 -0.19 21.05
CA ARG A 30 -7.12 -0.15 20.58
C ARG A 30 -7.82 1.20 20.81
N ASP A 31 -7.12 2.19 21.35
CA ASP A 31 -7.72 3.41 21.89
C ASP A 31 -7.18 4.70 21.27
N VAL A 32 -6.38 4.65 20.20
CA VAL A 32 -5.99 5.88 19.48
C VAL A 32 -7.16 6.31 18.58
N PRO A 33 -7.80 7.47 18.80
CA PRO A 33 -8.90 7.92 17.97
C PRO A 33 -8.41 8.19 16.54
N TYR A 34 -9.20 7.81 15.54
CA TYR A 34 -8.95 8.23 14.17
C TYR A 34 -9.00 9.76 14.09
N PRO A 35 -8.13 10.39 13.29
CA PRO A 35 -8.30 11.80 12.99
C PRO A 35 -9.68 12.04 12.38
N ASP A 36 -10.30 13.18 12.71
CA ASP A 36 -11.50 13.59 12.03
C ASP A 36 -11.18 13.80 10.54
N PRO A 37 -11.95 13.20 9.63
CA PRO A 37 -11.71 13.38 8.22
C PRO A 37 -12.11 14.79 7.78
N PRO A 38 -11.56 15.27 6.65
CA PRO A 38 -12.01 16.51 6.01
C PRO A 38 -13.54 16.58 5.83
N PRO A 39 -14.13 17.79 5.81
CA PRO A 39 -15.56 17.96 5.56
C PRO A 39 -16.01 17.25 4.28
N GLY A 40 -17.07 16.44 4.37
CA GLY A 40 -17.62 15.68 3.24
C GLY A 40 -17.17 14.23 3.18
N ILE A 41 -16.11 13.84 3.89
CA ILE A 41 -15.67 12.44 4.02
C ILE A 41 -16.31 11.83 5.26
N VAL A 42 -16.82 10.60 5.12
CA VAL A 42 -17.42 9.85 6.25
C VAL A 42 -16.31 9.31 7.14
N ALA A 43 -16.39 9.63 8.45
CA ALA A 43 -15.48 9.08 9.44
C ALA A 43 -15.77 7.59 9.65
N LEU A 44 -14.84 6.74 9.24
CA LEU A 44 -14.86 5.32 9.56
C LEU A 44 -14.45 5.07 11.01
N THR A 45 -15.14 4.14 11.67
CA THR A 45 -14.65 3.52 12.91
C THR A 45 -13.40 2.66 12.63
N GLN A 46 -12.63 2.32 13.67
CA GLN A 46 -11.49 1.38 13.55
C GLN A 46 -11.88 0.08 12.84
N GLN A 47 -12.99 -0.52 13.27
CA GLN A 47 -13.48 -1.76 12.70
C GLN A 47 -13.83 -1.62 11.21
N GLN A 48 -14.42 -0.49 10.82
CA GLN A 48 -14.74 -0.22 9.41
C GLN A 48 -13.47 0.00 8.59
N ALA A 49 -12.52 0.78 9.09
CA ALA A 49 -11.24 1.00 8.42
C ALA A 49 -10.45 -0.31 8.23
N ASP A 50 -10.41 -1.16 9.26
CA ASP A 50 -9.82 -2.50 9.17
C ASP A 50 -10.54 -3.38 8.15
N SER A 51 -11.88 -3.33 8.12
CA SER A 51 -12.66 -4.10 7.15
C SER A 51 -12.41 -3.61 5.71
N VAL A 52 -12.30 -2.31 5.48
CA VAL A 52 -11.95 -1.75 4.17
C VAL A 52 -10.57 -2.25 3.75
N LYS A 53 -9.56 -2.08 4.62
CA LYS A 53 -8.19 -2.55 4.39
C LYS A 53 -8.15 -4.03 4.01
N ASP A 54 -8.78 -4.88 4.81
CA ASP A 54 -8.76 -6.33 4.59
C ASP A 54 -9.46 -6.73 3.28
N ARG A 55 -10.59 -6.08 2.96
CA ARG A 55 -11.32 -6.33 1.70
C ARG A 55 -10.55 -5.84 0.48
N VAL A 56 -9.90 -4.68 0.54
CA VAL A 56 -9.05 -4.17 -0.55
C VAL A 56 -7.87 -5.12 -0.77
N CYS A 57 -7.16 -5.51 0.29
CA CYS A 57 -6.06 -6.46 0.18
C CYS A 57 -6.50 -7.82 -0.36
N THR A 58 -7.70 -8.28 0.00
CA THR A 58 -8.29 -9.51 -0.54
C THR A 58 -8.62 -9.37 -2.03
N ALA A 59 -9.16 -8.23 -2.46
CA ALA A 59 -9.46 -7.97 -3.87
C ALA A 59 -8.19 -8.00 -4.74
N LEU A 60 -7.08 -7.42 -4.25
CA LEU A 60 -5.76 -7.52 -4.91
C LEU A 60 -5.34 -8.98 -5.11
N HIS A 61 -5.43 -9.79 -4.05
CA HIS A 61 -5.09 -11.21 -4.11
C HIS A 61 -5.98 -11.99 -5.08
N GLN A 62 -7.27 -11.67 -5.14
CA GLN A 62 -8.22 -12.35 -6.03
C GLN A 62 -8.00 -12.02 -7.51
N SER A 63 -7.68 -10.76 -7.81
CA SER A 63 -7.35 -10.28 -9.17
C SER A 63 -6.17 -11.07 -9.77
N GLY A 64 -5.12 -11.32 -8.99
CA GLY A 64 -3.98 -12.11 -9.44
C GLY A 64 -4.28 -13.58 -9.75
N ASN A 65 -5.47 -14.09 -9.41
CA ASN A 65 -5.83 -15.51 -9.55
C ASN A 65 -7.06 -15.77 -10.45
N THR A 66 -7.79 -14.74 -10.87
CA THR A 66 -9.09 -14.91 -11.55
C THR A 66 -9.14 -14.12 -12.85
N GLU A 67 -9.27 -14.81 -13.97
CA GLU A 67 -9.53 -14.17 -15.27
C GLU A 67 -10.89 -13.45 -15.22
N ASN A 68 -10.94 -12.18 -15.65
CA ASN A 68 -12.11 -11.28 -15.65
C ASN A 68 -12.51 -10.67 -14.29
N PHE A 69 -11.62 -10.67 -13.29
CA PHE A 69 -11.85 -9.90 -12.08
C PHE A 69 -11.44 -8.44 -12.27
N SER A 70 -12.39 -7.50 -12.23
CA SER A 70 -12.07 -6.07 -12.24
C SER A 70 -11.68 -5.60 -10.84
N ILE A 71 -10.39 -5.31 -10.66
CA ILE A 71 -9.88 -4.82 -9.38
C ILE A 71 -10.38 -3.42 -9.07
N SER A 72 -10.48 -2.57 -10.09
CA SER A 72 -10.89 -1.18 -10.00
C SER A 72 -12.34 -1.06 -9.54
N GLU A 73 -13.26 -1.75 -10.21
CA GLU A 73 -14.68 -1.78 -9.84
C GLU A 73 -14.89 -2.35 -8.43
N THR A 74 -14.15 -3.40 -8.08
CA THR A 74 -14.28 -4.04 -6.76
C THR A 74 -13.80 -3.12 -5.64
N VAL A 75 -12.62 -2.51 -5.79
CA VAL A 75 -12.06 -1.60 -4.78
C VAL A 75 -12.92 -0.35 -4.65
N GLU A 76 -13.37 0.24 -5.76
CA GLU A 76 -14.27 1.39 -5.77
C GLU A 76 -15.59 1.05 -5.05
N GLY A 77 -16.18 -0.12 -5.34
CA GLY A 77 -17.38 -0.60 -4.67
C GLY A 77 -17.21 -0.80 -3.16
N ILE A 78 -16.04 -1.28 -2.72
CA ILE A 78 -15.71 -1.38 -1.28
C ILE A 78 -15.72 0.02 -0.66
N ILE A 79 -15.02 0.99 -1.25
CA ILE A 79 -14.92 2.34 -0.68
C ILE A 79 -16.29 3.02 -0.68
N PHE A 80 -17.04 2.94 -1.78
CA PHE A 80 -18.39 3.51 -1.87
C PHE A 80 -19.32 2.96 -0.79
N PHE A 81 -19.28 1.65 -0.55
CA PHE A 81 -20.09 1.02 0.48
C PHE A 81 -19.78 1.57 1.88
N TYR A 82 -18.50 1.61 2.28
CA TYR A 82 -18.13 2.05 3.62
C TYR A 82 -18.23 3.56 3.82
N MET A 83 -17.99 4.34 2.78
CA MET A 83 -18.05 5.80 2.82
C MET A 83 -19.45 6.35 2.53
N GLY A 84 -20.43 5.50 2.23
CA GLY A 84 -21.79 5.93 1.86
C GLY A 84 -21.84 6.79 0.59
N ILE A 85 -20.85 6.66 -0.30
CA ILE A 85 -20.79 7.40 -1.57
C ILE A 85 -21.72 6.69 -2.55
N LYS A 86 -22.69 7.41 -3.12
CA LYS A 86 -23.52 6.86 -4.19
C LYS A 86 -22.81 7.06 -5.53
N GLY A 87 -22.70 5.99 -6.32
CA GLY A 87 -21.97 6.00 -7.59
C GLY A 87 -22.54 6.95 -8.66
N ASP A 88 -23.77 7.44 -8.49
CA ASP A 88 -24.43 8.38 -9.40
C ASP A 88 -24.31 9.86 -8.96
N THR A 89 -23.65 10.12 -7.82
CA THR A 89 -23.54 11.48 -7.29
C THR A 89 -22.53 12.31 -8.09
N PRO A 90 -22.90 13.51 -8.58
CA PRO A 90 -21.94 14.40 -9.22
C PRO A 90 -20.75 14.70 -8.30
N GLY A 91 -19.53 14.49 -8.81
CA GLY A 91 -18.30 14.68 -8.04
C GLY A 91 -17.90 13.49 -7.15
N ASN A 92 -18.54 12.33 -7.29
CA ASN A 92 -18.16 11.09 -6.60
C ASN A 92 -16.67 10.73 -6.74
N ARG A 93 -16.07 10.93 -7.91
CA ARG A 93 -14.64 10.68 -8.18
C ARG A 93 -13.73 11.54 -7.30
N LYS A 94 -14.08 12.81 -7.11
CA LYS A 94 -13.33 13.69 -6.19
C LYS A 94 -13.44 13.19 -4.76
N LEU A 95 -14.64 12.87 -4.30
CA LEU A 95 -14.86 12.36 -2.95
C LEU A 95 -14.17 11.01 -2.71
N LEU A 96 -14.13 10.16 -3.74
CA LEU A 96 -13.39 8.90 -3.75
C LEU A 96 -11.89 9.13 -3.61
N ALA A 97 -11.31 10.07 -4.37
CA ALA A 97 -9.89 10.42 -4.28
C ALA A 97 -9.53 10.98 -2.89
N GLU A 98 -10.35 11.91 -2.38
CA GLU A 98 -10.15 12.49 -1.06
C GLU A 98 -10.25 11.44 0.05
N SER A 99 -11.23 10.53 -0.04
CA SER A 99 -11.37 9.40 0.88
C SER A 99 -10.18 8.45 0.78
N TRP A 100 -9.76 8.10 -0.44
CA TRP A 100 -8.59 7.25 -0.66
C TRP A 100 -7.35 7.86 -0.03
N ASN A 101 -7.03 9.11 -0.32
CA ASN A 101 -5.83 9.79 0.20
C ASN A 101 -5.82 9.86 1.73
N PHE A 102 -6.98 10.08 2.34
CA PHE A 102 -7.10 10.12 3.79
C PHE A 102 -6.82 8.76 4.43
N TYR A 103 -7.34 7.67 3.84
CA TYR A 103 -7.21 6.33 4.40
C TYR A 103 -5.99 5.54 3.90
N ALA A 104 -5.37 5.96 2.79
CA ALA A 104 -4.30 5.22 2.11
C ALA A 104 -3.15 4.83 3.04
N PRO A 105 -2.62 5.69 3.94
CA PRO A 105 -1.55 5.30 4.85
C PRO A 105 -1.87 4.08 5.73
N MET A 106 -3.14 3.75 5.92
CA MET A 106 -3.61 2.63 6.73
C MET A 106 -3.85 1.35 5.93
N PHE A 107 -3.76 1.40 4.60
CA PHE A 107 -3.93 0.24 3.72
C PHE A 107 -2.68 -0.63 3.66
N VAL A 108 -2.33 -1.21 4.81
CA VAL A 108 -1.24 -2.17 4.99
C VAL A 108 -1.81 -3.58 4.99
N CYS A 109 -1.52 -4.33 3.94
CA CYS A 109 -1.91 -5.73 3.81
C CYS A 109 -1.09 -6.60 4.74
N GLN A 110 -1.77 -7.45 5.51
CA GLN A 110 -1.10 -8.41 6.39
C GLN A 110 -0.31 -9.45 5.59
N ALA A 111 0.70 -10.02 6.23
CA ALA A 111 1.48 -11.11 5.66
C ALA A 111 0.58 -12.31 5.31
N THR A 112 0.89 -12.99 4.20
CA THR A 112 0.14 -14.17 3.74
C THR A 112 1.02 -15.40 3.82
N SER A 113 0.89 -16.20 4.87
CA SER A 113 1.48 -17.55 5.04
C SER A 113 2.92 -17.73 4.50
N GLY A 114 3.78 -16.72 4.65
CA GLY A 114 5.18 -16.74 4.19
C GLY A 114 5.41 -16.42 2.70
N ILE A 115 4.37 -16.12 1.91
CA ILE A 115 4.51 -15.73 0.51
C ILE A 115 4.79 -14.23 0.41
N TYR A 116 3.96 -13.41 1.05
CA TYR A 116 4.07 -11.95 1.02
C TYR A 116 4.22 -11.40 2.43
N PRO A 117 5.16 -10.47 2.69
CA PRO A 117 5.29 -9.82 3.98
C PRO A 117 4.14 -8.84 4.22
N THR A 118 4.01 -8.36 5.46
CA THR A 118 3.14 -7.22 5.79
C THR A 118 3.68 -5.99 5.08
N GLN A 119 2.87 -5.38 4.21
CA GLN A 119 3.31 -4.24 3.41
C GLN A 119 2.14 -3.40 2.89
N HIS A 120 2.41 -2.16 2.47
CA HIS A 120 1.40 -1.28 1.90
C HIS A 120 0.78 -1.84 0.61
N VAL A 121 -0.49 -1.53 0.36
CA VAL A 121 -1.27 -2.04 -0.77
C VAL A 121 -0.61 -1.75 -2.12
N TYR A 122 0.06 -0.60 -2.28
CA TYR A 122 0.79 -0.27 -3.51
C TYR A 122 1.96 -1.23 -3.79
N LYS A 123 2.75 -1.57 -2.76
CA LYS A 123 3.84 -2.54 -2.89
C LYS A 123 3.28 -3.94 -3.14
N ARG A 124 2.17 -4.28 -2.48
CA ARG A 124 1.46 -5.53 -2.70
C ARG A 124 0.96 -5.69 -4.13
N ALA A 125 0.46 -4.63 -4.75
CA ALA A 125 0.06 -4.66 -6.16
C ALA A 125 1.24 -4.98 -7.10
N ILE A 126 2.45 -4.50 -6.77
CA ILE A 126 3.67 -4.87 -7.50
C ILE A 126 3.99 -6.35 -7.32
N GLU A 127 4.02 -6.84 -6.08
CA GLU A 127 4.33 -8.26 -5.79
C GLU A 127 3.35 -9.24 -6.45
N LEU A 128 2.09 -8.83 -6.60
CA LEU A 128 1.06 -9.64 -7.26
C LEU A 128 1.00 -9.43 -8.78
N SER A 129 1.84 -8.55 -9.34
CA SER A 129 1.79 -8.16 -10.76
C SER A 129 0.42 -7.64 -11.23
N VAL A 130 -0.33 -6.96 -10.33
CA VAL A 130 -1.63 -6.33 -10.64
C VAL A 130 -1.56 -4.79 -10.65
N TYR A 131 -0.36 -4.23 -10.61
CA TYR A 131 -0.15 -2.78 -10.50
C TYR A 131 -0.57 -2.01 -11.75
N ASP A 132 -0.57 -2.61 -12.94
CA ASP A 132 -1.05 -1.92 -14.14
C ASP A 132 -2.54 -1.64 -14.03
N GLU A 133 -3.37 -2.64 -13.73
CA GLU A 133 -4.82 -2.45 -13.57
C GLU A 133 -5.14 -1.58 -12.33
N PHE A 134 -4.48 -1.85 -11.20
CA PHE A 134 -4.80 -1.19 -9.94
C PHE A 134 -4.21 0.23 -9.83
N ILE A 135 -2.91 0.37 -10.07
CA ILE A 135 -2.23 1.65 -9.89
C ILE A 135 -2.37 2.48 -11.16
N VAL A 136 -1.97 1.96 -12.32
CA VAL A 136 -1.91 2.77 -13.55
C VAL A 136 -3.31 3.10 -14.07
N ASP A 137 -4.14 2.08 -14.28
CA ASP A 137 -5.41 2.23 -14.97
C ASP A 137 -6.54 2.75 -14.09
N TRP A 138 -6.43 2.61 -12.75
CA TRP A 138 -7.42 3.12 -11.82
C TRP A 138 -6.92 4.33 -11.03
N LEU A 139 -5.93 4.15 -10.14
CA LEU A 139 -5.46 5.25 -9.27
C LEU A 139 -4.87 6.42 -10.05
N LEU A 140 -4.15 6.14 -11.14
CA LEU A 140 -3.43 7.13 -11.93
C LEU A 140 -4.14 7.48 -13.25
N SER A 141 -5.42 7.12 -13.36
CA SER A 141 -6.23 7.30 -14.58
C SER A 141 -6.44 8.77 -14.99
N ASP A 142 -6.59 9.65 -14.01
CA ASP A 142 -6.96 11.05 -14.23
C ASP A 142 -6.17 11.98 -13.28
N PRO A 143 -5.03 12.54 -13.72
CA PRO A 143 -4.20 13.41 -12.89
C PRO A 143 -4.82 14.78 -12.61
N GLU A 144 -5.96 15.14 -13.19
CA GLU A 144 -6.62 16.43 -12.95
C GLU A 144 -7.88 16.27 -12.09
N GLY A 145 -8.73 15.29 -12.41
CA GLY A 145 -10.00 15.02 -11.72
C GLY A 145 -9.92 13.97 -10.61
N PHE A 146 -8.83 13.19 -10.54
CA PHE A 146 -8.63 12.11 -9.57
C PHE A 146 -7.22 12.17 -8.95
N LEU A 147 -6.98 13.23 -8.18
CA LEU A 147 -5.68 13.50 -7.54
C LEU A 147 -5.40 12.52 -6.40
N ILE A 148 -4.70 11.43 -6.69
CA ILE A 148 -4.24 10.46 -5.69
C ILE A 148 -2.85 10.84 -5.17
N ASP A 149 -2.69 10.87 -3.84
CA ASP A 149 -1.38 10.92 -3.20
C ASP A 149 -0.76 9.52 -3.19
N ILE A 150 0.11 9.29 -4.16
CA ILE A 150 0.84 8.02 -4.31
C ILE A 150 2.10 7.97 -3.43
N SER A 151 2.48 9.07 -2.79
CA SER A 151 3.71 9.18 -1.99
C SER A 151 3.52 8.77 -0.53
N VAL A 152 2.62 7.82 -0.28
CA VAL A 152 2.35 7.29 1.06
C VAL A 152 3.63 6.70 1.65
N VAL A 153 3.89 7.01 2.92
CA VAL A 153 5.03 6.51 3.66
C VAL A 153 4.59 5.31 4.50
N GLU A 154 5.13 4.15 4.17
CA GLU A 154 5.01 2.94 4.98
C GLU A 154 6.21 2.85 5.93
N ILE A 155 5.95 2.54 7.20
CA ILE A 155 6.99 2.19 8.17
C ILE A 155 6.97 0.69 8.42
N ALA A 156 8.10 0.05 8.20
CA ALA A 156 8.30 -1.36 8.50
C ALA A 156 8.45 -1.58 10.01
N LEU A 157 8.40 -2.85 10.44
CA LEU A 157 8.48 -3.22 11.86
C LEU A 157 9.81 -2.82 12.53
N ASP A 158 10.87 -2.66 11.75
CA ASP A 158 12.19 -2.20 12.20
C ASP A 158 12.30 -0.65 12.29
N GLY A 159 11.21 0.06 12.01
CA GLY A 159 11.15 1.52 12.00
C GLY A 159 11.64 2.16 10.69
N THR A 160 12.06 1.37 9.70
CA THR A 160 12.48 1.92 8.40
C THR A 160 11.28 2.40 7.60
N GLY A 161 11.37 3.61 7.07
CA GLY A 161 10.34 4.19 6.21
C GLY A 161 10.63 3.96 4.74
N SER A 162 9.59 3.80 3.92
CA SER A 162 9.71 3.73 2.46
C SER A 162 8.41 4.11 1.77
N THR A 163 8.55 4.64 0.56
CA THR A 163 7.43 4.96 -0.36
C THR A 163 7.32 3.92 -1.47
N LEU A 164 6.34 4.07 -2.37
CA LEU A 164 6.26 3.28 -3.60
C LEU A 164 7.51 3.45 -4.47
N LEU A 165 8.03 4.67 -4.61
CA LEU A 165 9.21 4.94 -5.42
C LEU A 165 10.49 4.33 -4.83
N ASP A 166 10.66 4.43 -3.50
CA ASP A 166 11.77 3.77 -2.81
C ASP A 166 11.73 2.25 -3.04
N TYR A 167 10.53 1.66 -3.05
CA TYR A 167 10.34 0.24 -3.31
C TYR A 167 10.71 -0.17 -4.74
N ILE A 168 10.28 0.61 -5.74
CA ILE A 168 10.63 0.36 -7.14
C ILE A 168 12.14 0.49 -7.37
N ASP A 169 12.79 1.49 -6.75
CA ASP A 169 14.24 1.67 -6.85
C ASP A 169 15.01 0.52 -6.19
N MET A 170 14.53 0.03 -5.05
CA MET A 170 15.07 -1.16 -4.40
C MET A 170 14.96 -2.40 -5.31
N ILE A 171 13.81 -2.63 -5.95
CA ILE A 171 13.64 -3.73 -6.90
C ILE A 171 14.66 -3.62 -8.03
N GLN A 172 14.80 -2.45 -8.65
CA GLN A 172 15.73 -2.25 -9.77
C GLN A 172 17.21 -2.45 -9.40
N ALA A 173 17.57 -2.22 -8.13
CA ALA A 173 18.92 -2.42 -7.64
C ALA A 173 19.28 -3.90 -7.41
N ARG A 174 18.29 -4.81 -7.36
CA ARG A 174 18.54 -6.24 -7.15
C ARG A 174 19.07 -6.90 -8.42
N SER A 175 20.02 -7.81 -8.26
CA SER A 175 20.59 -8.57 -9.37
C SER A 175 19.60 -9.54 -10.01
N ASP A 176 18.65 -10.04 -9.23
CA ASP A 176 17.65 -11.05 -9.64
C ASP A 176 16.32 -10.45 -10.15
N ALA A 177 16.23 -9.12 -10.21
CA ALA A 177 14.96 -8.44 -10.44
C ALA A 177 14.32 -8.77 -11.80
N LYS A 178 15.14 -9.04 -12.83
CA LYS A 178 14.68 -9.40 -14.18
C LYS A 178 14.03 -10.78 -14.25
N GLU A 179 14.34 -11.67 -13.31
CA GLU A 179 13.71 -13.00 -13.27
C GLU A 179 12.35 -12.97 -12.58
N ILE A 180 12.08 -11.95 -11.76
CA ILE A 180 10.90 -11.89 -10.89
C ILE A 180 9.90 -10.84 -11.40
N TYR A 181 10.36 -9.73 -11.95
CA TYR A 181 9.52 -8.58 -12.31
C TYR A 181 9.69 -8.15 -13.77
N ASP A 182 8.64 -7.58 -14.35
CA ASP A 182 8.76 -6.81 -15.60
C ASP A 182 9.37 -5.43 -15.30
N LEU A 183 10.70 -5.35 -15.37
CA LEU A 183 11.42 -4.09 -15.12
C LEU A 183 11.03 -2.98 -16.10
N GLY A 184 10.64 -3.31 -17.34
CA GLY A 184 10.24 -2.31 -18.32
C GLY A 184 8.97 -1.58 -17.88
N GLN A 185 7.99 -2.33 -17.41
CA GLN A 185 6.76 -1.80 -16.84
C GLN A 185 7.00 -1.05 -15.52
N LEU A 186 7.84 -1.56 -14.61
CA LEU A 186 8.15 -0.85 -13.36
C LEU A 186 8.88 0.48 -13.60
N ILE A 187 9.79 0.54 -14.58
CA ILE A 187 10.44 1.79 -15.00
C ILE A 187 9.40 2.77 -15.54
N ARG A 188 8.43 2.30 -16.32
CA ARG A 188 7.32 3.12 -16.82
C ARG A 188 6.45 3.64 -15.67
N LEU A 189 6.05 2.77 -14.74
CA LEU A 189 5.27 3.14 -13.55
C LEU A 189 5.99 4.22 -12.75
N ARG A 190 7.27 4.03 -12.45
CA ARG A 190 8.11 5.03 -11.76
C ARG A 190 8.05 6.38 -12.46
N ARG A 191 8.24 6.43 -13.78
CA ARG A 191 8.18 7.69 -14.55
C ARG A 191 6.81 8.36 -14.47
N ILE A 192 5.73 7.59 -14.55
CA ILE A 192 4.36 8.14 -14.44
C ILE A 192 4.17 8.76 -13.06
N VAL A 193 4.53 8.03 -12.01
CA VAL A 193 4.43 8.48 -10.62
C VAL A 193 5.23 9.77 -10.39
N GLU A 194 6.50 9.81 -10.81
CA GLU A 194 7.37 10.99 -10.65
C GLU A 194 6.86 12.18 -11.46
N SER A 195 6.59 12.00 -12.76
CA SER A 195 6.36 13.14 -13.68
C SER A 195 4.94 13.67 -13.68
N ARG A 196 3.92 12.81 -13.46
CA ARG A 196 2.51 13.20 -13.57
C ARG A 196 1.84 13.39 -12.21
N PHE A 197 2.28 12.67 -11.20
CA PHE A 197 1.67 12.68 -9.87
C PHE A 197 2.60 13.26 -8.79
N ASN A 198 3.74 13.83 -9.20
CA ASN A 198 4.73 14.42 -8.30
C ASN A 198 5.10 13.46 -7.15
N GLY A 199 5.20 12.18 -7.48
CA GLY A 199 5.55 11.13 -6.54
C GLY A 199 6.93 11.38 -5.98
N LYS A 200 7.07 11.21 -4.66
CA LYS A 200 8.33 11.43 -3.96
C LYS A 200 8.80 10.19 -3.23
N ARG A 201 10.13 10.09 -3.12
CA ARG A 201 10.85 9.22 -2.21
C ARG A 201 10.84 9.78 -0.80
N LEU A 202 11.11 8.93 0.19
CA LEU A 202 11.14 9.38 1.59
C LEU A 202 12.18 10.49 1.83
N HIS A 203 13.37 10.39 1.23
CA HIS A 203 14.46 11.34 1.44
C HIS A 203 14.22 12.70 0.76
N GLU A 204 13.28 12.77 -0.18
CA GLU A 204 12.88 14.00 -0.87
C GLU A 204 11.82 14.79 -0.05
N MET A 205 11.30 14.19 1.03
CA MET A 205 10.28 14.79 1.89
C MET A 205 10.90 15.46 3.12
N GLY A 206 10.41 16.64 3.45
CA GLY A 206 10.67 17.27 4.74
C GLY A 206 9.97 16.54 5.91
N PRO A 207 10.38 16.73 7.17
CA PRO A 207 9.81 16.02 8.32
C PRO A 207 8.27 16.08 8.39
N CYS A 208 7.68 17.26 8.21
CA CYS A 208 6.23 17.43 8.26
C CYS A 208 5.48 16.84 7.06
N GLU A 209 6.14 16.72 5.91
CA GLU A 209 5.55 16.02 4.77
C GLU A 209 5.53 14.51 5.02
N ARG A 210 6.62 13.95 5.58
CA ARG A 210 6.67 12.54 5.98
C ARG A 210 5.59 12.23 7.01
N GLU A 211 5.49 13.04 8.07
CA GLU A 211 4.52 12.81 9.14
C GLU A 211 3.07 12.78 8.61
N ARG A 212 2.72 13.70 7.69
CA ARG A 212 1.37 13.73 7.09
C ARG A 212 1.07 12.54 6.20
N ARG A 213 2.08 11.92 5.61
CA ARG A 213 1.96 10.78 4.69
C ARG A 213 2.15 9.42 5.35
N MET A 214 2.47 9.42 6.65
CA MET A 214 2.53 8.24 7.49
C MET A 214 1.16 7.97 8.12
N SER A 215 0.87 6.69 8.41
CA SER A 215 -0.27 6.36 9.26
C SER A 215 -0.08 6.95 10.65
N ARG A 216 -1.09 7.68 11.17
CA ARG A 216 -1.05 8.21 12.54
C ARG A 216 -0.90 7.11 13.60
N VAL A 217 -1.51 5.94 13.37
CA VAL A 217 -1.39 4.77 14.25
C VAL A 217 0.06 4.34 14.39
N ILE A 218 0.84 4.45 13.31
CA ILE A 218 2.27 4.14 13.28
C ILE A 218 3.08 5.29 13.89
N ARG A 219 2.73 6.55 13.57
CA ARG A 219 3.39 7.72 14.14
C ARG A 219 3.38 7.68 15.67
N ASP A 220 2.21 7.51 16.27
CA ASP A 220 2.03 7.59 17.72
C ASP A 220 2.75 6.43 18.46
N ALA A 221 3.06 5.35 17.74
CA ALA A 221 3.78 4.19 18.28
C ALA A 221 5.31 4.27 18.09
N TYR A 222 5.82 5.01 17.07
CA TYR A 222 7.22 4.93 16.66
C TYR A 222 7.98 6.26 16.61
N LEU A 223 7.29 7.41 16.58
CA LEU A 223 7.95 8.71 16.44
C LEU A 223 7.52 9.69 17.53
N PRO A 224 8.48 10.41 18.16
CA PRO A 224 8.13 11.57 18.96
C PRO A 224 7.41 12.59 18.07
N SER A 225 6.33 13.21 18.58
CA SER A 225 5.61 14.24 17.83
C SER A 225 6.58 15.33 17.40
N VAL A 226 6.57 15.70 16.13
CA VAL A 226 7.34 16.85 15.66
C VAL A 226 6.55 18.09 16.11
N GLU A 227 6.91 18.63 17.28
CA GLU A 227 6.18 19.73 17.95
C GLU A 227 6.04 20.99 17.06
N ASP A 228 6.82 21.09 15.98
CA ASP A 228 6.89 22.25 15.09
C ASP A 228 6.25 22.06 13.70
N CYS A 229 5.48 20.99 13.47
CA CYS A 229 4.70 20.87 12.23
C CYS A 229 3.45 21.74 12.27
N VAL A 230 3.64 23.05 12.40
CA VAL A 230 2.57 24.03 12.18
C VAL A 230 2.13 23.89 10.73
N PRO A 231 0.85 23.55 10.45
CA PRO A 231 0.34 23.60 9.10
C PRO A 231 0.62 25.00 8.59
N LEU A 232 1.36 25.14 7.48
CA LEU A 232 1.42 26.42 6.77
C LEU A 232 -0.04 26.85 6.62
N SER A 233 -0.45 27.86 7.39
CA SER A 233 -1.80 28.38 7.31
C SER A 233 -2.01 28.68 5.84
N SER A 234 -3.15 28.26 5.31
CA SER A 234 -3.56 28.53 3.94
C SER A 234 -3.72 30.04 3.80
N GLY A 235 -2.60 30.75 3.68
CA GLY A 235 -2.53 32.11 3.21
C GLY A 235 -3.08 32.08 1.80
N ARG A 236 -4.38 32.34 1.68
CA ARG A 236 -4.96 32.75 0.42
C ARG A 236 -4.21 34.01 -0.01
N PRO A 237 -3.73 34.09 -1.27
CA PRO A 237 -3.42 35.38 -1.87
C PRO A 237 -4.67 36.27 -1.90
#